data_AF-A0A7W1ENZ2-F1
#
_entry.id   AF-A0A7W1ENZ2-F1
#
_cell.length_a   1.000
_cell.length_b   1.000
_cell.length_c   1.000
_cell.angle_alpha   90.00
_cell.angle_beta   90.00
_cell.angle_gamma   90.00
#
_symmetry.space_group_name_H-M   'P 1'
#
loop_
_entity.id
_entity.type
_entity.pdbx_description
1 polymer ?
#
loop_
_entity_poly.entity_id
_entity_poly.type
_entity_poly.pdbx_seq_one_letter_code
_entity_poly.pdbx_strand_id
1 'polypeptide(L)'
;MLADGIGLEVAGPALAEALGRIFLARPLHALVAESNDDQLWSLADELRHDYGMTTTTLDLRTWSPGDRLEAGPRPEIVITTDSNAREARAIAEQLGVDVFEVAMCPDLFAEVERLLATDHVYFVVSDRDMVDKVRRALPGRAARSRLHVLVLNEDDVTIIPEHAPVYLTRLTRTRPLPAFLRHRGMAESRVFSTQSARALMEIVVSRGMSVAPPPRRARIAAPRARRVRA
;
A
#
# COMPACT_ATOMS: atom_id res chain seq x y z
N MET A 1 19.53 5.74 2.85
CA MET A 1 19.08 4.55 3.60
C MET A 1 20.17 3.90 4.45
N LEU A 2 21.47 4.00 4.12
CA LEU A 2 22.55 3.64 5.08
C LEU A 2 22.87 4.75 6.10
N ALA A 3 22.43 5.99 5.86
CA ALA A 3 22.73 7.14 6.71
C ALA A 3 21.91 7.18 8.02
N ASP A 4 20.66 6.69 8.02
CA ASP A 4 19.82 6.67 9.22
C ASP A 4 20.11 5.48 10.15
N GLY A 5 20.87 4.48 9.67
CA GLY A 5 21.42 3.41 10.50
C GLY A 5 22.53 3.86 11.46
N ILE A 6 23.07 5.06 11.26
CA ILE A 6 24.15 5.62 12.07
C ILE A 6 23.62 6.12 13.44
N GLY A 7 22.33 6.42 13.55
CA GLY A 7 21.72 6.91 14.80
C GLY A 7 21.48 5.86 15.89
N LEU A 8 21.55 4.56 15.55
CA LEU A 8 21.22 3.47 16.48
C LEU A 8 22.44 2.76 17.08
N GLU A 9 23.67 3.05 16.63
CA GLU A 9 24.90 2.34 17.02
C GLU A 9 24.81 0.79 16.90
N VAL A 10 23.91 0.29 16.04
CA VAL A 10 23.72 -1.16 15.83
C VAL A 10 24.54 -1.60 14.61
N ALA A 11 25.44 -2.57 14.82
CA ALA A 11 26.19 -3.19 13.71
C ALA A 11 25.24 -3.79 12.65
N GLY A 12 25.59 -3.70 11.36
CA GLY A 12 24.74 -4.12 10.23
C GLY A 12 24.00 -5.48 10.40
N PRO A 13 24.65 -6.56 10.88
CA PRO A 13 23.98 -7.84 11.13
C PRO A 13 22.93 -7.78 12.25
N ALA A 14 23.18 -6.99 13.29
CA ALA A 14 22.26 -6.81 14.42
C ALA A 14 21.08 -5.88 14.06
N LEU A 15 21.20 -5.05 13.02
CA LEU A 15 20.10 -4.22 12.53
C LEU A 15 18.99 -5.07 11.90
N ALA A 16 19.35 -6.07 11.08
CA ALA A 16 18.37 -6.98 10.49
C ALA A 16 17.61 -7.77 11.57
N GLU A 17 18.31 -8.22 12.61
CA GLU A 17 17.69 -8.90 13.75
C GLU A 17 16.80 -7.95 14.59
N ALA A 18 17.25 -6.71 14.80
CA ALA A 18 16.47 -5.68 15.50
C ALA A 18 15.18 -5.33 14.74
N LEU A 19 15.28 -5.11 13.42
CA LEU A 19 14.12 -4.90 12.55
C LEU A 19 13.20 -6.12 12.57
N GLY A 20 13.74 -7.33 12.43
CA GLY A 20 12.96 -8.57 12.53
C GLY A 20 12.17 -8.66 13.84
N ARG A 21 12.78 -8.32 14.99
CA ARG A 21 12.07 -8.25 16.27
C ARG A 21 10.97 -7.19 16.29
N ILE A 22 11.21 -6.02 15.70
CA ILE A 22 10.21 -4.94 15.61
C ILE A 22 8.99 -5.42 14.82
N PHE A 23 9.19 -6.03 13.64
CA PHE A 23 8.10 -6.55 12.82
C PHE A 23 7.36 -7.73 13.48
N LEU A 24 8.06 -8.53 14.30
CA LEU A 24 7.47 -9.69 14.97
C LEU A 24 6.80 -9.38 16.32
N ALA A 25 7.07 -8.23 16.94
CA ALA A 25 6.62 -7.94 18.31
C ALA A 25 5.11 -7.66 18.40
N ARG A 26 4.56 -6.85 17.49
CA ARG A 26 3.13 -6.60 17.35
C ARG A 26 2.83 -5.94 16.00
N PRO A 27 2.06 -6.58 15.11
CA PRO A 27 1.55 -5.91 13.91
C PRO A 27 0.76 -4.66 14.28
N LEU A 28 1.01 -3.55 13.59
CA LEU A 28 0.13 -2.37 13.66
C LEU A 28 -1.20 -2.69 12.97
N HIS A 29 -2.31 -2.29 13.58
CA HIS A 29 -3.63 -2.42 12.96
C HIS A 29 -4.01 -1.14 12.23
N ALA A 30 -4.12 -1.19 10.90
CA ALA A 30 -4.55 -0.08 10.07
C ALA A 30 -6.03 -0.23 9.65
N LEU A 31 -6.77 0.88 9.63
CA LEU A 31 -8.06 0.96 8.93
C LEU A 31 -7.83 1.62 7.57
N VAL A 32 -8.07 0.90 6.49
CA VAL A 32 -8.02 1.43 5.12
C VAL A 32 -9.40 1.95 4.74
N ALA A 33 -9.50 3.25 4.46
CA ALA A 33 -10.76 3.91 4.09
C ALA A 33 -10.67 4.45 2.66
N GLU A 34 -11.47 3.90 1.76
CA GLU A 34 -11.49 4.24 0.33
C GLU A 34 -12.88 4.11 -0.27
N SER A 35 -13.06 4.69 -1.46
CA SER A 35 -14.35 4.78 -2.16
C SER A 35 -14.43 3.90 -3.41
N ASN A 36 -13.54 2.92 -3.59
CA ASN A 36 -13.56 1.93 -4.67
C ASN A 36 -12.86 0.65 -4.22
N ASP A 37 -13.23 -0.48 -4.83
CA ASP A 37 -12.76 -1.79 -4.40
C ASP A 37 -11.28 -1.98 -4.73
N ASP A 38 -10.84 -1.48 -5.89
CA ASP A 38 -9.48 -1.64 -6.38
C ASP A 38 -8.44 -1.05 -5.43
N GLN A 39 -8.65 0.18 -4.96
CA GLN A 39 -7.73 0.83 -4.02
C GLN A 39 -7.88 0.31 -2.61
N LEU A 40 -9.11 0.06 -2.15
CA LEU A 40 -9.35 -0.53 -0.83
C LEU A 40 -8.61 -1.87 -0.70
N TRP A 41 -8.69 -2.71 -1.72
CA TRP A 41 -7.94 -3.97 -1.78
C TRP A 41 -6.43 -3.72 -1.89
N SER A 42 -5.97 -2.90 -2.84
CA SER A 42 -4.55 -2.74 -3.14
C SER A 42 -3.76 -2.11 -1.99
N LEU A 43 -4.33 -1.10 -1.32
CA LEU A 43 -3.73 -0.48 -0.13
C LEU A 43 -3.64 -1.49 1.00
N ALA A 44 -4.73 -2.19 1.30
CA ALA A 44 -4.75 -3.17 2.39
C ALA A 44 -3.80 -4.34 2.10
N ASP A 45 -3.72 -4.77 0.85
CA ASP A 45 -2.82 -5.85 0.43
C ASP A 45 -1.35 -5.47 0.57
N GLU A 46 -0.96 -4.29 0.11
CA GLU A 46 0.42 -3.81 0.22
C GLU A 46 0.82 -3.59 1.69
N LEU A 47 -0.07 -3.01 2.53
CA LEU A 47 0.18 -2.86 3.97
C LEU A 47 0.42 -4.20 4.68
N ARG A 48 -0.35 -5.23 4.34
CA ARG A 48 -0.17 -6.57 4.92
C ARG A 48 1.14 -7.22 4.48
N HIS A 49 1.40 -7.24 3.18
CA HIS A 49 2.51 -8.01 2.62
C HIS A 49 3.86 -7.30 2.76
N ASP A 50 3.90 -5.99 2.59
CA ASP A 50 5.16 -5.24 2.52
C ASP A 50 5.52 -4.57 3.86
N TYR A 51 4.51 -4.29 4.71
CA TYR A 51 4.71 -3.57 5.98
C TYR A 51 4.33 -4.40 7.21
N GLY A 52 3.81 -5.62 7.03
CA GLY A 52 3.46 -6.52 8.13
C GLY A 52 2.32 -6.01 9.02
N MET A 53 1.47 -5.11 8.51
CA MET A 53 0.32 -4.58 9.25
C MET A 53 -0.87 -5.54 9.20
N THR A 54 -1.73 -5.53 10.22
CA THR A 54 -3.09 -6.03 10.08
C THR A 54 -3.97 -4.93 9.51
N THR A 55 -4.96 -5.29 8.70
CA THR A 55 -5.80 -4.30 8.03
C THR A 55 -7.27 -4.66 8.15
N THR A 56 -8.09 -3.68 8.51
CA THR A 56 -9.54 -3.69 8.24
C THR A 56 -9.84 -2.65 7.17
N THR A 57 -10.91 -2.85 6.42
CA THR A 57 -11.29 -1.96 5.32
C THR A 57 -12.66 -1.34 5.58
N LEU A 58 -12.83 -0.08 5.21
CA LEU A 58 -14.11 0.62 5.25
C LEU A 58 -14.40 1.22 3.87
N ASP A 59 -15.53 0.81 3.30
CA ASP A 59 -16.04 1.38 2.05
C ASP A 59 -16.77 2.70 2.35
N LEU A 60 -16.19 3.79 1.86
CA LEU A 60 -16.70 5.15 2.05
C LEU A 60 -17.97 5.42 1.25
N ARG A 61 -18.33 4.59 0.26
CA ARG A 61 -19.60 4.74 -0.49
C ARG A 61 -20.81 4.40 0.37
N THR A 62 -20.60 3.54 1.38
CA THR A 62 -21.64 3.08 2.30
C THR A 62 -21.56 3.73 3.67
N TRP A 63 -20.62 4.64 3.89
CA TRP A 63 -20.39 5.30 5.17
C TRP A 63 -20.77 6.77 5.10
N SER A 64 -21.40 7.27 6.15
CA SER A 64 -21.76 8.68 6.33
C SER A 64 -21.28 9.22 7.68
N PRO A 65 -20.99 10.54 7.79
CA PRO A 65 -20.71 11.19 9.06
C PRO A 65 -21.87 11.01 10.05
N GLY A 66 -21.70 10.10 11.02
CA GLY A 66 -22.72 9.73 12.00
C GLY A 66 -22.89 8.22 12.15
N ASP A 67 -22.47 7.45 11.14
CA ASP A 67 -22.46 6.00 11.21
C ASP A 67 -21.48 5.52 12.26
N ARG A 68 -21.93 4.60 13.11
CA ARG A 68 -21.06 3.94 14.08
C ARG A 68 -20.20 2.93 13.35
N LEU A 69 -18.89 3.03 13.54
CA LEU A 69 -17.97 1.99 13.11
C LEU A 69 -18.26 0.71 13.89
N GLU A 70 -18.34 -0.42 13.17
CA GLU A 70 -18.64 -1.71 13.76
C GLU A 70 -17.60 -2.12 14.82
N ALA A 71 -18.02 -2.98 15.74
CA ALA A 71 -17.16 -3.51 16.78
C ALA A 71 -16.10 -4.44 16.16
N GLY A 72 -14.89 -3.92 15.96
CA GLY A 72 -13.73 -4.65 15.48
C GLY A 72 -12.48 -4.34 16.32
N PRO A 73 -11.31 -4.91 15.96
CA PRO A 73 -10.05 -4.51 16.55
C PRO A 73 -9.85 -3.01 16.36
N ARG A 74 -9.51 -2.31 17.44
CA ARG A 74 -9.33 -0.85 17.39
C ARG A 74 -8.14 -0.53 16.48
N PRO A 75 -8.33 0.19 15.37
CA PRO A 75 -7.22 0.59 14.53
C PRO A 75 -6.33 1.59 15.27
N GLU A 76 -5.09 1.66 14.82
CA GLU A 76 -4.03 2.51 15.35
C GLU A 76 -3.72 3.71 14.44
N ILE A 77 -4.18 3.62 13.19
CA ILE A 77 -4.02 4.61 12.14
C ILE A 77 -5.10 4.38 11.08
N VAL A 78 -5.58 5.46 10.46
CA VAL A 78 -6.44 5.41 9.26
C VAL A 78 -5.57 5.70 8.03
N ILE A 79 -5.63 4.82 7.04
CA ILE A 79 -4.93 4.96 5.76
C ILE A 79 -5.94 5.30 4.67
N THR A 80 -5.64 6.33 3.87
CA THR A 80 -6.49 6.75 2.76
C THR A 80 -5.67 7.47 1.68
N THR A 81 -6.27 7.78 0.54
CA THR A 81 -5.71 8.69 -0.47
C THR A 81 -6.23 10.13 -0.28
N ASP A 82 -5.56 11.08 -0.94
CA ASP A 82 -5.94 12.50 -0.96
C ASP A 82 -7.42 12.74 -1.32
N SER A 83 -7.97 11.95 -2.24
CA SER A 83 -9.36 12.10 -2.70
C SER A 83 -10.40 11.82 -1.62
N ASN A 84 -10.03 11.11 -0.56
CA ASN A 84 -10.90 10.65 0.52
C ASN A 84 -10.43 11.17 1.90
N ALA A 85 -9.50 12.12 1.90
CA ALA A 85 -8.89 12.66 3.11
C ALA A 85 -9.90 13.30 4.07
N ARG A 86 -10.95 13.95 3.55
CA ARG A 86 -11.95 14.61 4.38
C ARG A 86 -12.73 13.59 5.20
N GLU A 87 -13.26 12.56 4.56
CA GLU A 87 -14.04 11.50 5.16
C GLU A 87 -13.17 10.69 6.13
N ALA A 88 -11.95 10.35 5.72
CA ALA A 88 -11.00 9.63 6.57
C ALA A 88 -10.62 10.41 7.86
N ARG A 89 -10.49 11.74 7.78
CA ARG A 89 -10.26 12.58 8.97
C ARG A 89 -11.43 12.57 9.93
N ALA A 90 -12.67 12.59 9.43
CA ALA A 90 -13.85 12.46 10.29
C ALA A 90 -13.89 11.09 10.99
N ILE A 91 -13.52 10.01 10.28
CA ILE A 91 -13.40 8.66 10.85
C ILE A 91 -12.31 8.61 11.94
N ALA A 92 -11.14 9.18 11.65
CA ALA A 92 -10.02 9.17 12.57
C ALA A 92 -10.28 9.99 13.84
N GLU A 93 -10.99 11.12 13.72
CA GLU A 93 -11.47 11.91 14.86
C GLU A 93 -12.40 11.09 15.76
N GLN A 94 -13.36 10.35 15.19
CA GLN A 94 -14.25 9.47 15.96
C GLN A 94 -13.49 8.35 16.69
N LEU A 95 -12.41 7.84 16.08
CA LEU A 95 -11.59 6.75 16.63
C LEU A 95 -10.50 7.24 17.60
N GLY A 96 -10.18 8.54 17.58
CA GLY A 96 -9.07 9.14 18.30
C GLY A 96 -7.71 8.62 17.82
N VAL A 97 -7.50 8.54 16.50
CA VAL A 97 -6.25 8.08 15.87
C VAL A 97 -5.80 9.02 14.77
N ASP A 98 -4.57 8.85 14.27
CA ASP A 98 -4.04 9.65 13.17
C ASP A 98 -4.55 9.17 11.80
N VAL A 99 -4.63 10.10 10.84
CA VAL A 99 -4.79 9.79 9.41
C VAL A 99 -3.42 9.86 8.73
N PHE A 100 -3.15 8.89 7.87
CA PHE A 100 -2.05 8.91 6.94
C PHE A 100 -2.56 8.88 5.51
N GLU A 101 -2.42 10.03 4.84
CA GLU A 101 -2.74 10.19 3.42
C GLU A 101 -1.58 9.67 2.57
N VAL A 102 -1.84 8.61 1.81
CA VAL A 102 -0.86 8.03 0.91
C VAL A 102 -0.86 8.74 -0.42
N ALA A 103 0.33 9.01 -0.94
CA ALA A 103 0.55 9.37 -2.33
C ALA A 103 0.76 8.09 -3.14
N MET A 104 -0.02 7.93 -4.20
CA MET A 104 0.07 6.79 -5.12
C MET A 104 1.38 6.80 -5.90
N CYS A 105 1.90 5.63 -6.26
CA CYS A 105 3.11 5.51 -7.08
C CYS A 105 2.89 6.15 -8.47
N PRO A 106 3.69 7.14 -8.88
CA PRO A 106 3.50 7.82 -10.15
C PRO A 106 3.94 7.00 -11.37
N ASP A 107 4.77 5.96 -11.17
CA ASP A 107 5.42 5.21 -12.24
C ASP A 107 4.41 4.59 -13.22
N LEU A 108 3.30 4.07 -12.70
CA LEU A 108 2.21 3.54 -13.54
C LEU A 108 1.62 4.61 -14.44
N PHE A 109 1.30 5.78 -13.89
CA PHE A 109 0.69 6.86 -14.65
C PHE A 109 1.65 7.42 -15.69
N ALA A 110 2.94 7.57 -15.35
CA ALA A 110 3.96 7.98 -16.30
C ALA A 110 4.11 6.99 -17.47
N GLU A 111 4.08 5.68 -17.19
CA GLU A 111 4.13 4.66 -18.23
C GLU A 111 2.87 4.66 -19.11
N VAL A 112 1.69 4.84 -18.51
CA VAL A 112 0.43 4.94 -19.25
C VAL A 112 0.41 6.18 -20.13
N GLU A 113 0.86 7.33 -19.63
CA GLU A 113 1.00 8.56 -20.43
C GLU A 113 1.94 8.36 -21.63
N ARG A 114 3.06 7.67 -21.41
CA ARG A 114 4.00 7.31 -22.47
C ARG A 114 3.35 6.42 -23.54
N LEU A 115 2.56 5.43 -23.14
CA LEU A 115 1.86 4.53 -24.06
C LEU A 115 0.73 5.24 -24.82
N LEU A 116 -0.02 6.13 -24.16
CA LEU A 116 -1.08 6.93 -24.78
C LEU A 116 -0.57 7.86 -25.88
N ALA A 117 0.71 8.24 -25.84
CA ALA A 117 1.34 9.01 -26.91
C ALA A 117 1.43 8.21 -28.22
N THR A 118 1.55 6.89 -28.14
CA THR A 118 1.74 6.01 -29.31
C THR A 118 0.48 5.26 -29.72
N ASP A 119 -0.33 4.80 -28.78
CA ASP A 119 -1.43 3.87 -29.07
C ASP A 119 -2.60 4.00 -28.06
N HIS A 120 -3.65 3.21 -28.25
CA HIS A 120 -4.74 3.01 -27.31
C HIS A 120 -4.29 2.19 -26.11
N VAL A 121 -4.72 2.59 -24.91
CA VAL A 121 -4.42 1.87 -23.67
C VAL A 121 -5.73 1.46 -23.00
N TYR A 122 -5.80 0.21 -22.58
CA TYR A 122 -6.98 -0.36 -21.93
C TYR A 122 -6.70 -0.62 -20.46
N PHE A 123 -7.52 -0.04 -19.59
CA PHE A 123 -7.60 -0.39 -18.17
C PHE A 123 -8.76 -1.34 -17.96
N VAL A 124 -8.53 -2.43 -17.23
CA VAL A 124 -9.60 -3.29 -16.71
C VAL A 124 -9.60 -3.16 -15.19
N VAL A 125 -10.71 -2.65 -14.67
CA VAL A 125 -10.92 -2.30 -13.25
C VAL A 125 -12.02 -3.15 -12.63
N SER A 126 -12.12 -3.15 -11.31
CA SER A 126 -13.10 -3.97 -10.57
C SER A 126 -14.49 -3.37 -10.45
N ASP A 127 -14.60 -2.04 -10.53
CA ASP A 127 -15.82 -1.27 -10.28
C ASP A 127 -15.85 0.07 -11.04
N ARG A 128 -17.03 0.70 -11.09
CA ARG A 128 -17.28 1.96 -11.83
C ARG A 128 -16.62 3.18 -11.20
N ASP A 129 -16.47 3.26 -9.89
CA ASP A 129 -15.87 4.44 -9.23
C ASP A 129 -14.39 4.58 -9.61
N MET A 130 -13.71 3.45 -9.80
CA MET A 130 -12.35 3.43 -10.31
C MET A 130 -12.25 3.95 -11.76
N VAL A 131 -13.29 3.78 -12.59
CA VAL A 131 -13.33 4.36 -13.95
C VAL A 131 -13.17 5.87 -13.90
N ASP A 132 -13.97 6.52 -13.06
CA ASP A 132 -13.95 7.97 -12.92
C ASP A 132 -12.66 8.47 -12.27
N LYS A 133 -12.11 7.71 -11.31
CA LYS A 133 -10.83 8.04 -10.67
C LYS A 133 -9.67 7.98 -11.67
N VAL A 134 -9.58 6.92 -12.50
CA VAL A 134 -8.56 6.79 -13.54
C VAL A 134 -8.66 7.92 -14.57
N ARG A 135 -9.88 8.27 -15.01
CA ARG A 135 -10.10 9.37 -15.96
C ARG A 135 -9.69 10.73 -15.39
N ARG A 136 -9.94 10.98 -14.10
CA ARG A 136 -9.50 12.22 -13.42
C ARG A 136 -7.99 12.27 -13.25
N ALA A 137 -7.35 11.13 -12.97
CA ALA A 137 -5.89 11.04 -12.82
C ALA A 137 -5.13 11.24 -14.14
N LEU A 138 -5.77 10.97 -15.28
CA LEU A 138 -5.18 11.10 -16.62
C LEU A 138 -5.97 12.11 -17.49
N PRO A 139 -5.90 13.42 -17.22
CA PRO A 139 -6.78 14.42 -17.85
C PRO A 139 -6.36 14.84 -19.28
N GLY A 140 -5.21 14.37 -19.77
CA GLY A 140 -4.58 14.80 -21.01
C GLY A 140 -5.39 14.51 -22.28
N ARG A 141 -5.16 15.28 -23.35
CA ARG A 141 -5.88 15.12 -24.63
C ARG A 141 -5.76 13.71 -25.20
N ALA A 142 -4.57 13.11 -25.13
CA ALA A 142 -4.35 11.74 -25.59
C ALA A 142 -5.21 10.74 -24.81
N ALA A 143 -5.29 10.87 -23.48
CA ALA A 143 -6.13 10.02 -22.64
C ALA A 143 -7.61 10.10 -23.07
N ARG A 144 -8.14 11.29 -23.34
CA ARG A 144 -9.56 11.43 -23.74
C ARG A 144 -9.95 10.65 -24.99
N SER A 145 -9.02 10.41 -25.92
CA SER A 145 -9.30 9.69 -27.18
C SER A 145 -8.75 8.27 -27.21
N ARG A 146 -7.77 7.94 -26.38
CA ARG A 146 -7.01 6.69 -26.45
C ARG A 146 -7.05 5.85 -25.18
N LEU A 147 -7.52 6.40 -24.06
CA LEU A 147 -7.72 5.65 -22.82
C LEU A 147 -9.12 5.02 -22.81
N HIS A 148 -9.14 3.70 -22.73
CA HIS A 148 -10.35 2.91 -22.56
C HIS A 148 -10.32 2.30 -21.18
N VAL A 149 -11.37 2.48 -20.38
CA VAL A 149 -11.47 1.90 -19.05
C VAL A 149 -12.72 1.04 -19.01
N LEU A 150 -12.53 -0.25 -18.74
CA LEU A 150 -13.55 -1.29 -18.77
C LEU A 150 -13.70 -1.90 -17.37
N VAL A 151 -14.93 -2.12 -16.92
CA VAL A 151 -15.23 -2.80 -15.66
C VAL A 151 -15.37 -4.30 -15.91
N LEU A 152 -14.57 -5.11 -15.20
CA LEU A 152 -14.60 -6.55 -15.33
C LEU A 152 -15.99 -7.11 -14.98
N ASN A 153 -16.53 -7.97 -15.84
CA ASN A 153 -17.86 -8.59 -15.77
C ASN A 153 -19.06 -7.66 -16.04
N GLU A 154 -18.84 -6.37 -16.30
CA GLU A 154 -19.89 -5.46 -16.77
C GLU A 154 -19.70 -5.06 -18.23
N ASP A 155 -18.47 -4.75 -18.61
CA ASP A 155 -18.13 -4.32 -19.96
C ASP A 155 -17.57 -5.50 -20.79
N ASP A 156 -17.77 -5.44 -22.11
CA ASP A 156 -17.22 -6.43 -23.03
C ASP A 156 -15.71 -6.25 -23.19
N VAL A 157 -14.93 -7.07 -22.47
CA VAL A 157 -13.46 -7.06 -22.55
C VAL A 157 -12.92 -7.70 -23.83
N THR A 158 -13.75 -8.37 -24.64
CA THR A 158 -13.31 -8.99 -25.90
C THR A 158 -13.01 -7.98 -27.00
N ILE A 159 -13.46 -6.73 -26.84
CA ILE A 159 -13.17 -5.62 -27.76
C ILE A 159 -11.70 -5.18 -27.75
N ILE A 160 -10.91 -5.62 -26.76
CA ILE A 160 -9.52 -5.22 -26.58
C ILE A 160 -8.67 -5.80 -27.73
N PRO A 161 -8.09 -4.96 -28.62
CA PRO A 161 -7.26 -5.44 -29.72
C PRO A 161 -6.07 -6.27 -29.23
N GLU A 162 -5.63 -7.28 -29.97
CA GLU A 162 -4.58 -8.23 -29.55
C GLU A 162 -3.24 -7.59 -29.14
N HIS A 163 -2.87 -6.48 -29.80
CA HIS A 163 -1.60 -5.78 -29.57
C HIS A 163 -1.72 -4.61 -28.57
N ALA A 164 -2.93 -4.22 -28.19
CA ALA A 164 -3.13 -3.05 -27.34
C ALA A 164 -2.56 -3.31 -25.92
N PRO A 165 -1.84 -2.35 -25.31
CA PRO A 165 -1.46 -2.40 -23.92
C PRO A 165 -2.68 -2.52 -22.99
N VAL A 166 -2.61 -3.46 -22.04
CA VAL A 166 -3.66 -3.68 -21.05
C VAL A 166 -3.09 -3.55 -19.65
N TYR A 167 -3.66 -2.65 -18.86
CA TYR A 167 -3.45 -2.60 -17.43
C TYR A 167 -4.61 -3.28 -16.70
N LEU A 168 -4.31 -4.34 -15.96
CA LEU A 168 -5.25 -4.96 -15.04
C LEU A 168 -4.91 -4.48 -13.63
N THR A 169 -5.88 -3.91 -12.92
CA THR A 169 -5.72 -3.58 -11.49
C THR A 169 -5.44 -4.83 -10.67
N ARG A 170 -4.82 -4.67 -9.49
CA ARG A 170 -4.38 -5.82 -8.68
C ARG A 170 -5.56 -6.70 -8.26
N LEU A 171 -6.67 -6.10 -7.79
CA LEU A 171 -7.89 -6.86 -7.46
C LEU A 171 -8.50 -7.55 -8.69
N THR A 172 -8.48 -6.92 -9.86
CA THR A 172 -8.95 -7.54 -11.11
C THR A 172 -8.17 -8.81 -11.44
N ARG A 173 -6.86 -8.86 -11.15
CA ARG A 173 -6.01 -10.03 -11.39
C ARG A 173 -6.32 -11.21 -10.49
N THR A 174 -6.89 -10.98 -9.31
CA THR A 174 -7.28 -12.06 -8.40
C THR A 174 -8.61 -12.70 -8.78
N ARG A 175 -9.34 -12.13 -9.75
CA ARG A 175 -10.63 -12.64 -10.22
C ARG A 175 -10.45 -13.60 -11.41
N PRO A 176 -11.45 -14.45 -11.73
CA PRO A 176 -11.41 -15.27 -12.94
C PRO A 176 -11.35 -14.38 -14.20
N LEU A 177 -10.24 -14.48 -14.95
CA LEU A 177 -10.03 -13.75 -16.19
C LEU A 177 -10.17 -14.65 -17.42
N PRO A 178 -10.69 -14.11 -18.55
CA PRO A 178 -10.55 -14.72 -19.86
C PRO A 178 -9.10 -15.08 -20.17
N ALA A 179 -8.88 -16.22 -20.84
CA ALA A 179 -7.54 -16.75 -21.08
C ALA A 179 -6.61 -15.73 -21.78
N PHE A 180 -7.14 -14.96 -22.73
CA PHE A 180 -6.35 -13.97 -23.47
C PHE A 180 -5.84 -12.81 -22.60
N LEU A 181 -6.51 -12.46 -21.49
CA LEU A 181 -6.08 -11.37 -20.61
C LEU A 181 -5.00 -11.78 -19.62
N ARG A 182 -4.95 -13.07 -19.23
CA ARG A 182 -4.05 -13.56 -18.18
C ARG A 182 -2.57 -13.29 -18.45
N HIS A 183 -2.18 -13.27 -19.72
CA HIS A 183 -0.79 -13.11 -20.15
C HIS A 183 -0.49 -11.73 -20.75
N ARG A 184 -1.49 -10.85 -20.84
CA ARG A 184 -1.38 -9.55 -21.54
C ARG A 184 -1.28 -8.34 -20.62
N GLY A 185 -1.50 -8.53 -19.32
CA GLY A 185 -1.41 -7.45 -18.34
C GLY A 185 0.01 -6.91 -18.23
N MET A 186 0.14 -5.58 -18.25
CA MET A 186 1.37 -4.86 -17.88
C MET A 186 1.89 -5.31 -16.50
N ALA A 187 3.15 -5.05 -16.18
CA ALA A 187 3.67 -5.36 -14.85
C ALA A 187 2.87 -4.62 -13.75
N GLU A 188 2.65 -5.28 -12.62
CA GLU A 188 2.07 -4.63 -11.45
C GLU A 188 3.03 -3.57 -10.93
N SER A 189 2.49 -2.40 -10.62
CA SER A 189 3.22 -1.32 -9.96
C SER A 189 2.89 -1.33 -8.48
N ARG A 190 3.85 -0.90 -7.65
CA ARG A 190 3.59 -0.59 -6.24
C ARG A 190 2.47 0.44 -6.13
N VAL A 191 1.70 0.34 -5.06
CA VAL A 191 0.61 1.27 -4.76
C VAL A 191 1.18 2.53 -4.15
N PHE A 192 2.11 2.39 -3.19
CA PHE A 192 2.69 3.54 -2.50
C PHE A 192 3.82 4.18 -3.31
N SER A 193 3.81 5.51 -3.38
CA SER A 193 4.99 6.27 -3.79
C SER A 193 6.17 5.97 -2.86
N THR A 194 7.40 6.19 -3.35
CA THR A 194 8.60 6.04 -2.53
C THR A 194 8.56 6.89 -1.25
N GLN A 195 7.92 8.07 -1.30
CA GLN A 195 7.76 8.94 -0.13
C GLN A 195 6.81 8.33 0.89
N SER A 196 5.62 7.89 0.47
CA SER A 196 4.65 7.25 1.36
C SER A 196 5.18 5.94 1.93
N ALA A 197 5.87 5.15 1.12
CA ALA A 197 6.52 3.92 1.56
C ALA A 197 7.53 4.18 2.68
N ARG A 198 8.38 5.21 2.53
CA ARG A 198 9.35 5.59 3.57
C ARG A 198 8.65 6.01 4.86
N ALA A 199 7.66 6.89 4.77
CA ALA A 199 6.96 7.39 5.95
C ALA A 199 6.17 6.27 6.66
N LEU A 200 5.57 5.32 5.92
CA LEU A 200 4.95 4.13 6.52
C LEU A 200 5.97 3.27 7.28
N MET A 201 7.15 3.05 6.71
CA MET A 201 8.21 2.31 7.40
C MET A 201 8.67 3.01 8.68
N GLU A 202 8.79 4.34 8.65
CA GLU A 202 9.12 5.14 9.84
C GLU A 202 8.06 4.99 10.94
N ILE A 203 6.77 4.99 10.57
CA ILE A 203 5.66 4.73 11.50
C ILE A 203 5.77 3.32 12.10
N VAL A 204 5.98 2.29 11.28
CA VAL A 204 6.11 0.91 11.76
C VAL A 204 7.29 0.75 12.71
N VAL A 205 8.46 1.26 12.33
CA VAL A 205 9.68 1.14 13.14
C VAL A 205 9.53 1.92 14.46
N SER A 206 9.06 3.16 14.43
CA SER A 206 8.92 3.99 15.63
C SER A 206 7.93 3.39 16.64
N ARG A 207 6.80 2.84 16.17
CA ARG A 207 5.84 2.16 17.04
C ARG A 207 6.37 0.82 17.54
N GLY A 208 7.07 0.06 16.72
CA GLY A 208 7.69 -1.20 17.15
C GLY A 208 8.76 -0.99 18.22
N MET A 209 9.55 0.08 18.12
CA MET A 209 10.58 0.41 19.12
C MET A 209 10.02 0.87 20.46
N SER A 210 8.83 1.49 20.49
CA SER A 210 8.18 1.87 21.76
C SER A 210 7.56 0.68 22.51
N VAL A 211 7.35 -0.45 21.84
CA VAL A 211 6.81 -1.69 22.42
C VAL A 211 7.91 -2.72 22.72
N ALA A 212 9.00 -2.73 21.95
CA ALA A 212 10.09 -3.67 22.15
C ALA A 212 10.88 -3.36 23.44
N PRO A 213 11.10 -4.34 24.33
CA PRO A 213 11.98 -4.15 25.48
C PRO A 213 13.40 -3.81 24.99
N PRO A 214 14.16 -2.96 25.70
CA PRO A 214 15.50 -2.57 25.28
C PRO A 214 16.36 -3.83 25.08
N PRO A 215 17.24 -3.85 24.06
CA PRO A 215 18.10 -5.00 23.82
C PRO A 215 18.88 -5.29 25.10
N ARG A 216 18.75 -6.52 25.62
CA ARG A 216 19.57 -6.99 26.73
C ARG A 216 21.02 -6.78 26.30
N ARG A 217 21.71 -5.81 26.91
CA ARG A 217 23.14 -5.60 26.67
C ARG A 217 23.82 -6.96 26.80
N ALA A 218 24.36 -7.46 25.70
CA ALA A 218 25.16 -8.68 25.74
C ALA A 218 26.27 -8.39 26.75
N ARG A 219 26.24 -9.10 27.89
CA ARG A 219 27.37 -9.10 28.82
C ARG A 219 28.55 -9.61 27.99
N ILE A 220 29.40 -8.70 27.53
CA ILE A 220 30.72 -9.06 27.02
C ILE A 220 31.36 -9.79 28.18
N ALA A 221 31.43 -11.12 28.07
CA ALA A 221 32.05 -11.94 29.10
C ALA A 221 33.49 -11.45 29.21
N ALA A 222 33.82 -10.87 30.37
CA ALA A 222 35.19 -10.45 30.64
C ALA A 222 36.12 -11.64 30.33
N PRO A 223 37.23 -11.42 29.59
CA PRO A 223 38.12 -12.49 29.21
C PRO A 223 38.55 -13.23 30.49
N ARG A 224 38.20 -14.52 30.58
CA ARG A 224 38.62 -15.36 31.70
C ARG A 224 40.15 -15.39 31.69
N ALA A 225 40.77 -14.72 32.65
CA ALA A 225 42.20 -14.80 32.87
C ALA A 225 42.60 -16.28 32.98
N ARG A 226 43.34 -16.78 31.98
CA ARG A 226 43.97 -18.10 32.04
C ARG A 226 44.93 -18.10 33.21
N ARG A 227 44.58 -18.78 34.30
CA ARG A 227 45.57 -19.14 35.33
C ARG A 227 46.56 -20.10 34.70
N VAL A 228 47.76 -19.60 34.41
CA VAL A 228 48.94 -20.43 34.15
C VAL A 228 49.28 -21.12 35.47
N ARG A 229 49.15 -22.45 35.52
CA ARG A 229 49.69 -23.25 36.63
C ARG A 229 51.20 -23.37 36.43
N ALA A 230 51.96 -22.98 37.45
CA ALA A 230 53.37 -23.30 37.60
C ALA A 230 53.53 -24.74 38.11
#